data_AF-A0A9P1HZP7-F1
#
_entry.id   AF-A0A9P1HZP7-F1
#
_cell.length_a   1.000
_cell.length_b   1.000
_cell.length_c   1.000
_cell.angle_alpha   90.00
_cell.angle_beta   90.00
_cell.angle_gamma   90.00
#
_symmetry.space_group_name_H-M   'P 1'
#
loop_
_entity.id
_entity.type
_entity.pdbx_description
1 polymer ?
#
loop_
_entity_poly.entity_id
_entity_poly.type
_entity_poly.pdbx_seq_one_letter_code
_entity_poly.pdbx_strand_id
1 'polypeptide(L)'
;MIFFRLSDCLRCSQCYNYNGQVCVNAPDCTGNYCLFEETTSNGITTVKKTCLQQAYYQLDDNTYVTDTEACLTRQTPYRTYKIKICKYADNCNNQCSDGPIYPPMTTQIPFPPDNTFPPITNGLVNCYSCTDNTGHDCKTGNCQGRYCLYERRLTGNQIFTSKSCLEEPIVKLDDGTVVNAVDVCELRNTAESSYYIKICQDINHCNGYCIPGEVDPQKFRQPLLTCPMCDAMNSNDCYSGQTCQGNYCFYEHQRNLSSGIEYVRKGCSIAAYIAYPDSSTSKAVNSCEYRTFGNVEFQVKVCNSGGGCNTPCQVLRPSNPTVSCTQCIAYNTNDCTGTTCVGTYCISENQAILGTGESVVIKNCTNSPTVTYPDKTLYSSKGICEYKQINGNSYAVKLCDSNNCNYQSCSSNYYTSTHQPSKTSSHIFMILPLFITLYLSSL
;
A
#
# COMPACT_ATOMS: atom_id res chain seq x y z
N MET A 1 18.44 13.81 -40.71
CA MET A 1 17.29 13.20 -40.00
C MET A 1 17.84 12.45 -38.80
N ILE A 2 17.83 13.09 -37.63
CA ILE A 2 18.22 12.46 -36.36
C ILE A 2 16.93 11.93 -35.76
N PHE A 3 16.74 10.61 -35.77
CA PHE A 3 15.66 9.98 -35.02
C PHE A 3 16.03 10.01 -33.54
N PHE A 4 15.38 10.87 -32.77
CA PHE A 4 15.29 10.70 -31.32
C PHE A 4 14.53 9.39 -31.09
N ARG A 5 15.23 8.32 -30.71
CA ARG A 5 14.55 7.20 -30.06
C ARG A 5 14.12 7.71 -28.69
N LEU A 6 12.83 8.01 -28.55
CA LEU A 6 12.21 8.06 -27.23
C LEU A 6 12.57 6.72 -26.56
N SER A 7 13.07 6.78 -25.33
CA SER A 7 13.24 5.58 -24.52
C SER A 7 11.84 5.03 -24.29
N ASP A 8 11.40 4.11 -25.15
CA ASP A 8 10.08 3.50 -25.05
C ASP A 8 10.01 2.80 -23.68
N CYS A 9 9.22 3.37 -22.76
CA CYS A 9 8.94 2.73 -21.49
C CYS A 9 8.22 1.42 -21.78
N LEU A 10 8.73 0.33 -21.20
CA LEU A 10 8.17 -1.00 -21.38
C LEU A 10 6.84 -1.09 -20.63
N ARG A 11 5.77 -1.49 -21.30
CA ARG A 11 4.48 -1.74 -20.66
C ARG A 11 4.48 -3.14 -20.08
N CYS A 12 4.25 -3.25 -18.78
CA CYS A 12 4.28 -4.49 -18.03
C CYS A 12 2.89 -4.85 -17.52
N SER A 13 2.54 -6.13 -17.59
CA SER A 13 1.33 -6.61 -16.93
C SER A 13 1.51 -6.47 -15.43
N GLN A 14 0.51 -5.92 -14.75
CA GLN A 14 0.54 -5.76 -13.31
C GLN A 14 -0.58 -6.58 -12.68
N CYS A 15 -0.22 -7.33 -11.66
CA CYS A 15 -1.19 -8.01 -10.83
C CYS A 15 -0.61 -8.24 -9.45
N TYR A 16 -1.48 -8.33 -8.47
CA TYR A 16 -1.10 -8.63 -7.10
C TYR A 16 -2.11 -9.59 -6.53
N ASN A 17 -1.73 -10.28 -5.45
CA ASN A 17 -2.69 -11.07 -4.70
C ASN A 17 -3.67 -10.10 -4.03
N TYR A 18 -4.94 -10.27 -4.31
CA TYR A 18 -6.01 -9.42 -3.78
C TYR A 18 -7.22 -10.29 -3.48
N ASN A 19 -7.81 -10.14 -2.31
CA ASN A 19 -9.04 -10.87 -1.94
C ASN A 19 -8.92 -12.40 -2.02
N GLY A 20 -7.76 -12.98 -1.68
CA GLY A 20 -7.48 -14.41 -1.80
C GLY A 20 -7.41 -14.94 -3.25
N GLN A 21 -7.58 -14.07 -4.24
CA GLN A 21 -7.40 -14.39 -5.64
C GLN A 21 -5.93 -14.15 -6.03
N VAL A 22 -5.38 -15.15 -6.72
CA VAL A 22 -4.02 -15.11 -7.25
C VAL A 22 -3.99 -14.21 -8.48
N CYS A 23 -3.11 -13.20 -8.50
CA CYS A 23 -2.92 -12.30 -9.65
C CYS A 23 -4.20 -11.59 -10.11
N VAL A 24 -4.82 -10.78 -9.24
CA VAL A 24 -5.90 -9.87 -9.66
C VAL A 24 -5.31 -8.78 -10.54
N ASN A 25 -5.82 -8.67 -11.77
CA ASN A 25 -5.33 -7.72 -12.75
C ASN A 25 -5.41 -6.29 -12.23
N ALA A 26 -4.28 -5.60 -12.30
CA ALA A 26 -4.16 -4.18 -12.08
C ALA A 26 -3.94 -3.48 -13.44
N PRO A 27 -4.11 -2.15 -13.52
CA PRO A 27 -3.67 -1.40 -14.70
C PRO A 27 -2.21 -1.71 -14.99
N ASP A 28 -1.88 -1.96 -16.25
CA ASP A 28 -0.48 -2.16 -16.66
C ASP A 28 0.38 -0.97 -16.21
N CYS A 29 1.62 -1.25 -15.85
CA CYS A 29 2.56 -0.21 -15.45
C CYS A 29 3.73 -0.10 -16.40
N THR A 30 4.36 1.07 -16.42
CA THR A 30 5.48 1.38 -17.30
C THR A 30 6.79 1.39 -16.52
N GLY A 31 7.77 0.61 -16.97
CA GLY A 31 9.09 0.55 -16.35
C GLY A 31 10.20 0.23 -17.35
N ASN A 32 11.41 0.01 -16.85
CA ASN A 32 12.54 -0.44 -17.67
C ASN A 32 12.55 -1.97 -17.82
N TYR A 33 11.90 -2.67 -16.89
CA TYR A 33 11.80 -4.13 -16.83
C TYR A 33 10.43 -4.53 -16.31
N CYS A 34 9.98 -5.73 -16.64
CA CYS A 34 8.80 -6.36 -16.07
C CYS A 34 9.20 -7.54 -15.18
N LEU A 35 8.51 -7.71 -14.05
CA LEU A 35 8.68 -8.80 -13.10
C LEU A 35 7.47 -9.72 -13.12
N PHE A 36 7.72 -11.02 -13.15
CA PHE A 36 6.81 -12.08 -12.72
C PHE A 36 7.43 -12.76 -11.50
N GLU A 37 6.65 -12.95 -10.46
CA GLU A 37 7.00 -13.71 -9.26
C GLU A 37 5.82 -14.61 -8.90
N GLU A 38 6.03 -15.91 -8.89
CA GLU A 38 5.12 -16.90 -8.33
C GLU A 38 5.80 -17.55 -7.13
N THR A 39 5.10 -17.60 -5.99
CA THR A 39 5.61 -18.17 -4.75
C THR A 39 4.66 -19.23 -4.24
N THR A 40 5.17 -20.45 -4.07
CA THR A 40 4.44 -21.60 -3.51
C THR A 40 4.96 -21.92 -2.10
N SER A 41 4.07 -21.91 -1.11
CA SER A 41 4.36 -22.17 0.30
C SER A 41 3.21 -22.97 0.91
N ASN A 42 3.48 -24.12 1.54
CA ASN A 42 2.45 -24.95 2.20
C ASN A 42 1.21 -25.26 1.32
N GLY A 43 1.41 -25.46 0.01
CA GLY A 43 0.33 -25.72 -0.95
C GLY A 43 -0.44 -24.48 -1.44
N ILE A 44 -0.14 -23.30 -0.90
CA ILE A 44 -0.70 -22.01 -1.35
C ILE A 44 0.26 -21.43 -2.40
N THR A 45 -0.29 -21.07 -3.56
CA THR A 45 0.45 -20.38 -4.62
C THR A 45 0.00 -18.93 -4.70
N THR A 46 0.95 -18.02 -4.79
CA THR A 46 0.72 -16.58 -4.90
C THR A 46 1.46 -16.05 -6.12
N VAL A 47 0.90 -15.05 -6.81
CA VAL A 47 1.51 -14.50 -8.02
C VAL A 47 1.47 -12.98 -7.97
N LYS A 48 2.60 -12.38 -8.28
CA LYS A 48 2.83 -10.94 -8.38
C LYS A 48 3.43 -10.63 -9.74
N LYS A 49 2.86 -9.65 -10.43
CA LYS A 49 3.41 -9.07 -11.65
C LYS A 49 3.52 -7.57 -11.47
N THR A 50 4.64 -6.97 -11.85
CA THR A 50 4.85 -5.52 -11.72
C THR A 50 5.97 -5.06 -12.66
N CYS A 51 6.22 -3.76 -12.70
CA CYS A 51 7.34 -3.13 -13.39
C CYS A 51 8.46 -2.86 -12.39
N LEU A 52 9.69 -2.98 -12.87
CA LEU A 52 10.89 -2.63 -12.14
C LEU A 52 11.61 -1.51 -12.87
N GLN A 53 12.29 -0.67 -12.08
CA GLN A 53 13.18 0.37 -12.60
C GLN A 53 14.59 -0.16 -12.87
N GLN A 54 14.92 -1.35 -12.34
CA GLN A 54 16.26 -1.96 -12.33
C GLN A 54 16.18 -3.43 -12.77
N ALA A 55 17.29 -3.97 -13.28
CA ALA A 55 17.40 -5.32 -13.84
C ALA A 55 17.45 -6.46 -12.81
N TYR A 56 17.17 -6.17 -11.53
CA TYR A 56 17.29 -7.14 -10.45
C TYR A 56 16.12 -7.05 -9.49
N TYR A 57 15.82 -8.16 -8.83
CA TYR A 57 14.77 -8.28 -7.83
C TYR A 57 15.29 -9.01 -6.60
N GLN A 58 15.06 -8.43 -5.43
CA GLN A 58 15.43 -9.03 -4.15
C GLN A 58 14.28 -9.90 -3.63
N LEU A 59 14.59 -11.14 -3.31
CA LEU A 59 13.67 -12.07 -2.66
C LEU A 59 13.65 -11.85 -1.14
N ASP A 60 12.63 -12.39 -0.49
CA ASP A 60 12.45 -12.36 0.97
C ASP A 60 13.53 -13.13 1.74
N ASP A 61 14.30 -13.99 1.06
CA ASP A 61 15.51 -14.65 1.60
C ASP A 61 16.81 -13.85 1.40
N ASN A 62 16.71 -12.58 1.01
CA ASN A 62 17.82 -11.65 0.75
C ASN A 62 18.73 -12.02 -0.42
N THR A 63 18.30 -12.92 -1.29
CA THR A 63 19.01 -13.16 -2.54
C THR A 63 18.46 -12.31 -3.67
N TYR A 64 19.32 -12.04 -4.65
CA TYR A 64 18.97 -11.26 -5.81
C TYR A 64 18.81 -12.19 -7.01
N VAL A 65 17.73 -11.99 -7.76
CA VAL A 65 17.61 -12.51 -9.12
C VAL A 65 18.02 -11.39 -10.05
N THR A 66 19.07 -11.65 -10.83
CA THR A 66 19.64 -10.72 -11.81
C THR A 66 19.53 -11.27 -13.23
N ASP A 67 19.08 -12.52 -13.39
CA ASP A 67 18.92 -13.16 -14.70
C ASP A 67 17.66 -12.64 -15.38
N THR A 68 17.84 -12.09 -16.58
CA THR A 68 16.78 -11.46 -17.36
C THR A 68 16.44 -12.32 -18.56
N GLU A 69 15.14 -12.42 -18.87
CA GLU A 69 14.47 -13.13 -19.97
C GLU A 69 14.13 -14.60 -19.74
N ALA A 70 14.83 -15.29 -18.84
CA ALA A 70 14.52 -16.67 -18.49
C ALA A 70 13.60 -16.77 -17.25
N CYS A 71 12.78 -17.82 -17.22
CA CYS A 71 12.05 -18.19 -16.00
C CYS A 71 12.97 -18.98 -15.08
N LEU A 72 13.24 -18.45 -13.90
CA LEU A 72 14.10 -19.06 -12.90
C LEU A 72 13.24 -19.70 -11.81
N THR A 73 13.42 -21.00 -11.58
CA THR A 73 12.83 -21.68 -10.42
C THR A 73 13.87 -21.76 -9.31
N ARG A 74 13.50 -21.30 -8.11
CA ARG A 74 14.35 -21.35 -6.91
C ARG A 74 13.59 -22.03 -5.79
N GLN A 75 14.25 -22.96 -5.10
CA GLN A 75 13.67 -23.63 -3.94
C GLN A 75 14.45 -23.25 -2.69
N THR A 76 13.76 -22.73 -1.69
CA THR A 76 14.27 -22.55 -0.33
C THR A 76 13.69 -23.65 0.57
N PRO A 77 14.19 -23.84 1.80
CA PRO A 77 13.60 -24.79 2.74
C PRO A 77 12.11 -24.54 3.05
N TYR A 78 11.61 -23.33 2.73
CA TYR A 78 10.28 -22.87 3.12
C TYR A 78 9.36 -22.59 1.94
N ARG A 79 9.90 -22.26 0.76
CA ARG A 79 9.14 -21.77 -0.40
C ARG A 79 9.78 -22.16 -1.72
N THR A 80 8.96 -22.31 -2.74
CA THR A 80 9.42 -22.38 -4.14
C THR A 80 9.04 -21.09 -4.85
N TYR A 81 9.99 -20.47 -5.54
CA TYR A 81 9.79 -19.28 -6.35
C TYR A 81 9.92 -19.64 -7.83
N LYS A 82 9.03 -19.14 -8.68
CA LYS A 82 9.24 -19.00 -10.12
C LYS A 82 9.30 -17.51 -10.46
N ILE A 83 10.44 -17.04 -10.93
CA ILE A 83 10.71 -15.61 -11.12
C ILE A 83 11.17 -15.37 -12.55
N LYS A 84 10.66 -14.31 -13.19
CA LYS A 84 11.16 -13.83 -14.49
C LYS A 84 11.24 -12.31 -14.47
N ILE A 85 12.41 -11.79 -14.78
CA ILE A 85 12.61 -10.37 -15.09
C ILE A 85 12.79 -10.27 -16.61
N CYS A 86 12.16 -9.34 -17.30
CA CYS A 86 12.28 -9.23 -18.75
C CYS A 86 12.14 -7.79 -19.24
N LYS A 87 12.71 -7.47 -20.41
CA LYS A 87 12.79 -6.11 -20.96
C LYS A 87 12.56 -5.97 -22.46
N TYR A 88 12.45 -7.07 -23.20
CA TYR A 88 12.46 -7.03 -24.68
C TYR A 88 11.08 -7.00 -25.35
N ALA A 89 9.98 -7.12 -24.60
CA ALA A 89 8.63 -7.04 -25.15
C ALA A 89 7.63 -6.53 -24.12
N ASP A 90 6.64 -5.77 -24.57
CA ASP A 90 5.51 -5.41 -23.72
C ASP A 90 4.83 -6.67 -23.18
N ASN A 91 4.49 -6.63 -21.90
CA ASN A 91 3.87 -7.72 -21.16
C ASN A 91 4.68 -9.02 -21.19
N CYS A 92 6.01 -8.94 -21.31
CA CYS A 92 6.91 -10.10 -21.29
C CYS A 92 6.83 -10.92 -19.98
N ASN A 93 6.28 -10.33 -18.91
CA ASN A 93 6.02 -10.94 -17.61
C ASN A 93 4.63 -11.60 -17.51
N ASN A 94 3.92 -11.81 -18.62
CA ASN A 94 2.61 -12.45 -18.60
C ASN A 94 2.63 -13.88 -18.09
N GLN A 95 3.74 -14.58 -18.32
CA GLN A 95 3.94 -15.97 -17.96
C GLN A 95 5.42 -16.26 -17.72
N CYS A 96 5.66 -17.23 -16.85
CA CYS A 96 6.97 -17.81 -16.58
C CYS A 96 6.88 -19.27 -17.04
N SER A 97 7.16 -19.52 -18.33
CA SER A 97 7.20 -20.87 -18.89
C SER A 97 8.45 -21.58 -18.38
N ASP A 98 8.33 -22.86 -18.00
CA ASP A 98 9.39 -23.61 -17.29
C ASP A 98 10.77 -23.43 -17.95
N GLY A 99 11.65 -22.72 -17.26
CA GLY A 99 13.05 -22.53 -17.64
C GLY A 99 13.94 -23.59 -17.01
N PRO A 100 15.26 -23.54 -17.27
CA PRO A 100 16.21 -24.47 -16.66
C PRO A 100 16.08 -24.42 -15.13
N ILE A 101 15.92 -25.59 -14.50
CA ILE A 101 15.95 -25.75 -13.06
C ILE A 101 17.39 -25.51 -12.62
N TYR A 102 17.66 -24.36 -12.01
CA TYR A 102 18.92 -24.16 -11.33
C TYR A 102 18.87 -24.99 -10.04
N PRO A 103 19.83 -25.92 -9.82
CA PRO A 103 19.93 -26.58 -8.53
C PRO A 103 20.05 -25.52 -7.43
N PRO A 104 19.61 -25.81 -6.19
CA PRO A 104 19.85 -24.90 -5.08
C PRO A 104 21.33 -24.53 -5.10
N MET A 105 21.65 -23.25 -5.26
CA MET A 105 23.01 -22.78 -5.05
C MET A 105 23.30 -22.96 -3.57
N THR A 106 23.73 -24.15 -3.19
CA THR A 106 24.51 -24.42 -1.98
C THR A 106 25.90 -23.83 -2.19
N THR A 107 25.98 -22.52 -2.34
CA THR A 107 27.14 -21.79 -1.83
C THR A 107 26.78 -21.36 -0.41
N GLN A 108 26.66 -22.36 0.47
CA GLN A 108 27.22 -22.17 1.79
C GLN A 108 28.71 -21.93 1.55
N ILE A 109 29.10 -20.66 1.42
CA ILE A 109 30.43 -20.29 1.89
C ILE A 109 30.39 -20.71 3.36
N PRO A 110 31.27 -21.61 3.81
CA PRO A 110 31.28 -21.99 5.21
C PRO A 110 31.44 -20.70 6.01
N PHE A 111 30.45 -20.38 6.84
CA PHE A 111 30.67 -19.45 7.93
C PHE A 111 31.87 -20.01 8.69
N PRO A 112 33.01 -19.30 8.77
CA PRO A 112 33.91 -19.56 9.87
C PRO A 112 33.09 -19.27 11.13
N PRO A 113 33.11 -20.14 12.14
CA PRO A 113 32.57 -19.79 13.44
C PRO A 113 33.48 -18.70 14.00
N ASP A 114 33.17 -17.43 13.75
CA ASP A 114 34.04 -16.34 14.22
C ASP A 114 33.31 -15.45 15.22
N ASN A 115 33.23 -15.99 16.43
CA ASN A 115 33.14 -15.23 17.68
C ASN A 115 34.52 -14.71 18.10
N THR A 116 35.36 -14.20 17.18
CA THR A 116 36.65 -13.57 17.54
C THR A 116 37.18 -12.68 16.40
N PHE A 117 36.45 -11.63 16.00
CA PHE A 117 37.14 -10.57 15.25
C PHE A 117 38.16 -9.88 16.18
N PRO A 118 39.45 -9.82 15.83
CA PRO A 118 40.44 -9.16 16.65
C PRO A 118 40.10 -7.67 16.76
N PRO A 119 40.36 -7.03 17.92
CA PRO A 119 40.18 -5.60 18.08
C PRO A 119 41.00 -4.84 17.04
N ILE A 120 40.51 -3.66 16.64
CA ILE A 120 41.20 -2.69 15.77
C ILE A 120 42.65 -2.59 16.23
N THR A 121 43.58 -3.18 15.48
CA THR A 121 45.00 -3.11 15.77
C THR A 121 45.57 -1.86 15.14
N ASN A 122 46.14 -0.98 15.96
CA ASN A 122 46.82 0.28 15.54
C ASN A 122 45.94 1.35 14.88
N GLY A 123 44.61 1.33 15.07
CA GLY A 123 43.70 2.34 14.52
C GLY A 123 43.51 2.25 12.99
N LEU A 124 43.75 1.07 12.40
CA LEU A 124 43.50 0.78 11.00
C LEU A 124 42.33 -0.20 10.84
N VAL A 125 41.46 0.08 9.87
CA VAL A 125 40.30 -0.73 9.47
C VAL A 125 40.52 -1.35 8.09
N ASN A 126 40.06 -2.59 7.91
CA ASN A 126 39.96 -3.22 6.60
C ASN A 126 38.69 -2.75 5.91
N CYS A 127 38.76 -2.32 4.66
CA CYS A 127 37.62 -1.79 3.91
C CYS A 127 37.42 -2.54 2.61
N TYR A 128 36.20 -2.51 2.05
CA TYR A 128 36.03 -2.89 0.65
C TYR A 128 36.73 -1.89 -0.27
N SER A 129 37.32 -2.38 -1.36
CA SER A 129 38.08 -1.57 -2.31
C SER A 129 37.72 -1.92 -3.76
N CYS A 130 36.77 -1.19 -4.33
CA CYS A 130 36.26 -1.45 -5.67
C CYS A 130 35.64 -0.22 -6.33
N THR A 131 35.41 -0.34 -7.64
CA THR A 131 34.68 0.63 -8.45
C THR A 131 33.73 -0.10 -9.38
N ASP A 132 32.53 0.43 -9.56
CA ASP A 132 31.54 -0.05 -10.51
C ASP A 132 30.85 1.14 -11.20
N ASN A 133 30.78 1.10 -12.53
CA ASN A 133 30.20 2.16 -13.36
C ASN A 133 28.73 1.87 -13.75
N THR A 134 28.14 0.83 -13.17
CA THR A 134 26.78 0.37 -13.49
C THR A 134 25.82 0.56 -12.32
N GLY A 135 26.32 1.05 -11.17
CA GLY A 135 25.55 1.31 -9.97
C GLY A 135 25.26 0.08 -9.11
N HIS A 136 25.90 -1.06 -9.39
CA HIS A 136 25.87 -2.24 -8.53
C HIS A 136 26.70 -1.98 -7.26
N ASP A 137 26.31 -2.63 -6.17
CA ASP A 137 27.10 -2.60 -4.95
C ASP A 137 28.31 -3.52 -5.11
N CYS A 138 29.50 -2.93 -5.24
CA CYS A 138 30.72 -3.70 -5.37
C CYS A 138 31.25 -4.12 -3.98
N LYS A 139 31.72 -5.36 -3.84
CA LYS A 139 32.33 -5.89 -2.61
C LYS A 139 33.62 -6.66 -2.89
N THR A 140 34.20 -6.44 -4.07
CA THR A 140 35.43 -7.07 -4.51
C THR A 140 36.62 -6.29 -3.99
N GLY A 141 37.70 -6.97 -3.61
CA GLY A 141 38.92 -6.31 -3.13
C GLY A 141 38.83 -5.77 -1.70
N ASN A 142 39.99 -5.75 -1.04
CA ASN A 142 40.17 -5.24 0.32
C ASN A 142 41.35 -4.26 0.35
N CYS A 143 41.22 -3.21 1.13
CA CYS A 143 42.33 -2.33 1.49
C CYS A 143 42.36 -2.14 3.00
N GLN A 144 43.46 -1.63 3.54
CA GLN A 144 43.59 -1.26 4.94
C GLN A 144 43.92 0.22 5.04
N GLY A 145 43.17 0.98 5.83
CA GLY A 145 43.37 2.41 6.03
C GLY A 145 42.80 2.87 7.37
N ARG A 146 42.89 4.17 7.68
CA ARG A 146 42.30 4.72 8.92
C ARG A 146 40.78 4.85 8.84
N TYR A 147 40.27 5.09 7.65
CA TYR A 147 38.84 5.19 7.37
C TYR A 147 38.49 4.38 6.11
N CYS A 148 37.25 3.94 6.04
CA CYS A 148 36.63 3.39 4.85
C CYS A 148 35.69 4.41 4.22
N LEU A 149 35.67 4.46 2.90
CA LEU A 149 34.77 5.30 2.12
C LEU A 149 33.78 4.43 1.35
N TYR A 150 32.50 4.80 1.43
CA TYR A 150 31.47 4.46 0.44
C TYR A 150 31.11 5.73 -0.32
N GLU A 151 31.16 5.67 -1.64
CA GLU A 151 30.70 6.74 -2.52
C GLU A 151 29.79 6.14 -3.59
N ARG A 152 28.59 6.70 -3.73
CA ARG A 152 27.75 6.46 -4.90
C ARG A 152 27.33 7.78 -5.50
N ARG A 153 27.77 8.03 -6.73
CA ARG A 153 27.51 9.24 -7.50
C ARG A 153 26.50 8.97 -8.59
N LEU A 154 25.49 9.83 -8.71
CA LEU A 154 24.52 9.85 -9.78
C LEU A 154 24.71 11.14 -10.56
N THR A 155 25.10 11.04 -11.83
CA THR A 155 25.29 12.20 -12.71
C THR A 155 24.46 11.97 -13.97
N GLY A 156 23.35 12.69 -14.11
CA GLY A 156 22.34 12.41 -15.13
C GLY A 156 21.78 10.97 -15.01
N ASN A 157 21.91 10.17 -16.07
CA ASN A 157 21.49 8.75 -16.09
C ASN A 157 22.62 7.76 -15.76
N GLN A 158 23.80 8.25 -15.38
CA GLN A 158 24.95 7.40 -15.05
C GLN A 158 25.10 7.26 -13.54
N ILE A 159 25.34 6.02 -13.08
CA ILE A 159 25.56 5.71 -11.67
C ILE A 159 26.96 5.12 -11.53
N PHE A 160 27.72 5.68 -10.60
CA PHE A 160 29.05 5.24 -10.23
C PHE A 160 29.05 4.86 -8.74
N THR A 161 29.58 3.70 -8.41
CA THR A 161 29.82 3.27 -7.02
C THR A 161 31.31 3.05 -6.83
N SER A 162 31.89 3.62 -5.78
CA SER A 162 33.24 3.34 -5.34
C SER A 162 33.30 3.07 -3.85
N LYS A 163 34.16 2.14 -3.48
CA LYS A 163 34.55 1.86 -2.10
C LYS A 163 36.06 1.88 -2.02
N SER A 164 36.62 2.53 -1.01
CA SER A 164 38.06 2.67 -0.87
C SER A 164 38.45 2.91 0.59
N CYS A 165 39.76 3.00 0.83
CA CYS A 165 40.34 3.39 2.11
C CYS A 165 40.79 4.86 2.04
N LEU A 166 40.70 5.56 3.17
CA LEU A 166 41.23 6.90 3.34
C LEU A 166 42.20 6.96 4.53
N GLU A 167 43.17 7.85 4.42
CA GLU A 167 44.08 8.21 5.54
C GLU A 167 43.47 9.30 6.42
N GLU A 168 42.68 10.19 5.83
CA GLU A 168 41.97 11.29 6.50
C GLU A 168 40.48 11.20 6.17
N PRO A 169 39.57 11.60 7.09
CA PRO A 169 38.14 11.52 6.87
C PRO A 169 37.66 12.71 6.02
N ILE A 170 38.25 12.92 4.86
CA ILE A 170 37.97 14.07 4.00
C ILE A 170 37.79 13.59 2.56
N VAL A 171 36.64 13.92 1.97
CA VAL A 171 36.33 13.71 0.55
C VAL A 171 35.98 15.04 -0.08
N LYS A 172 36.55 15.35 -1.23
CA LYS A 172 36.20 16.55 -2.02
C LYS A 172 35.32 16.14 -3.19
N LEU A 173 34.16 16.79 -3.32
CA LEU A 173 33.22 16.58 -4.41
C LEU A 173 33.63 17.36 -5.66
N ASP A 174 32.92 17.12 -6.77
CA ASP A 174 33.15 17.77 -8.06
C ASP A 174 33.04 19.31 -8.02
N ASP A 175 32.14 19.85 -7.21
CA ASP A 175 31.96 21.29 -6.99
C ASP A 175 32.94 21.90 -5.97
N GLY A 176 33.87 21.10 -5.44
CA GLY A 176 34.82 21.51 -4.41
C GLY A 176 34.28 21.46 -2.98
N THR A 177 33.03 21.06 -2.76
CA THR A 177 32.46 20.83 -1.43
C THR A 177 33.25 19.75 -0.70
N VAL A 178 33.49 19.96 0.59
CA VAL A 178 34.22 19.01 1.43
C VAL A 178 33.22 18.24 2.29
N VAL A 179 33.26 16.91 2.22
CA VAL A 179 32.55 15.98 3.10
C VAL A 179 33.55 15.42 4.10
N ASN A 180 33.25 15.56 5.39
CA ASN A 180 34.15 15.14 6.46
C ASN A 180 33.44 14.53 7.69
N ALA A 181 32.13 14.29 7.61
CA ALA A 181 31.42 13.60 8.66
C ALA A 181 31.74 12.10 8.62
N VAL A 182 32.09 11.56 9.78
CA VAL A 182 32.39 10.14 9.98
C VAL A 182 31.18 9.45 10.60
N ASP A 183 30.94 8.22 10.18
CA ASP A 183 29.85 7.32 10.57
C ASP A 183 28.44 7.84 10.24
N VAL A 184 28.35 8.77 9.28
CA VAL A 184 27.08 9.29 8.76
C VAL A 184 27.01 9.01 7.26
N CYS A 185 25.89 8.46 6.81
CA CYS A 185 25.57 8.44 5.38
C CYS A 185 24.89 9.75 5.00
N GLU A 186 25.57 10.56 4.20
CA GLU A 186 25.08 11.83 3.72
C GLU A 186 24.57 11.73 2.28
N LEU A 187 23.46 12.41 2.01
CA LEU A 187 23.04 12.76 0.67
C LEU A 187 23.49 14.19 0.38
N ARG A 188 24.37 14.37 -0.60
CA ARG A 188 24.84 15.69 -1.05
C ARG A 188 24.48 15.89 -2.51
N ASN A 189 23.91 17.03 -2.85
CA ASN A 189 23.63 17.41 -4.22
C ASN A 189 24.56 18.54 -4.62
N THR A 190 25.26 18.37 -5.73
CA THR A 190 26.01 19.42 -6.42
C THR A 190 25.21 19.87 -7.65
N ALA A 191 25.73 20.82 -8.42
CA ALA A 191 25.05 21.31 -9.62
C ALA A 191 24.87 20.21 -10.69
N GLU A 192 25.75 19.21 -10.71
CA GLU A 192 25.82 18.20 -11.77
C GLU A 192 25.52 16.77 -11.27
N SER A 193 25.59 16.54 -9.95
CA SER A 193 25.57 15.19 -9.39
C SER A 193 24.85 15.10 -8.04
N SER A 194 24.27 13.93 -7.75
CA SER A 194 23.84 13.52 -6.40
C SER A 194 24.78 12.46 -5.85
N TYR A 195 25.25 12.65 -4.62
CA TYR A 195 26.21 11.82 -3.93
C TYR A 195 25.60 11.17 -2.69
N TYR A 196 25.78 9.87 -2.54
CA TYR A 196 25.60 9.12 -1.29
C TYR A 196 26.99 8.81 -0.75
N ILE A 197 27.37 9.43 0.36
CA ILE A 197 28.74 9.32 0.90
C ILE A 197 28.68 8.89 2.35
N LYS A 198 29.49 7.89 2.69
CA LYS A 198 29.75 7.49 4.09
C LYS A 198 31.24 7.31 4.28
N ILE A 199 31.80 8.04 5.24
CA ILE A 199 33.14 7.80 5.77
C ILE A 199 32.94 7.06 7.09
N CYS A 200 33.68 6.01 7.38
CA CYS A 200 33.54 5.26 8.63
C CYS A 200 34.86 4.64 9.09
N GLN A 201 35.00 4.31 10.36
CA GLN A 201 36.23 3.76 10.93
C GLN A 201 35.98 2.81 12.12
N ASP A 202 34.71 2.49 12.36
CA ASP A 202 34.22 1.83 13.57
C ASP A 202 34.40 0.31 13.50
N ILE A 203 34.28 -0.29 12.32
CA ILE A 203 34.44 -1.73 12.08
C ILE A 203 35.08 -2.01 10.71
N ASN A 204 35.68 -3.19 10.59
CA ASN A 204 36.09 -3.71 9.29
C ASN A 204 34.87 -3.79 8.35
N HIS A 205 35.07 -3.32 7.12
CA HIS A 205 34.09 -3.28 6.04
C HIS A 205 32.85 -2.41 6.34
N CYS A 206 33.00 -1.40 7.20
CA CYS A 206 31.93 -0.45 7.54
C CYS A 206 31.39 0.32 6.32
N ASN A 207 32.16 0.40 5.22
CA ASN A 207 31.75 0.96 3.92
C ASN A 207 30.95 -0.03 3.06
N GLY A 208 30.31 -1.03 3.66
CA GLY A 208 29.48 -2.00 2.96
C GLY A 208 28.26 -1.38 2.27
N TYR A 209 27.66 -0.33 2.85
CA TYR A 209 26.47 0.35 2.34
C TYR A 209 26.34 1.77 2.94
N CYS A 210 25.45 2.58 2.37
CA CYS A 210 25.12 3.95 2.80
C CYS A 210 23.61 4.19 2.60
N ILE A 211 22.87 4.50 3.68
CA ILE A 211 21.44 4.85 3.65
C ILE A 211 21.24 6.25 4.29
N PRO A 212 20.83 7.28 3.52
CA PRO A 212 20.67 8.63 4.08
C PRO A 212 19.51 8.73 5.07
N GLY A 213 19.68 9.52 6.13
CA GLY A 213 18.67 9.72 7.17
C GLY A 213 18.76 8.73 8.34
N GLU A 214 19.70 7.78 8.28
CA GLU A 214 20.13 7.01 9.44
C GLU A 214 21.15 7.87 10.22
N VAL A 215 20.70 8.52 11.29
CA VAL A 215 21.63 9.10 12.28
C VAL A 215 22.06 7.93 13.13
N ASP A 216 23.32 7.47 13.03
CA ASP A 216 23.84 6.36 13.84
C ASP A 216 23.75 6.73 15.33
N PRO A 217 22.79 6.16 16.09
CA PRO A 217 22.81 6.26 17.52
C PRO A 217 23.68 5.10 17.96
N GLN A 218 24.95 5.35 18.27
CA GLN A 218 25.87 4.33 18.79
C GLN A 218 25.14 3.29 19.66
N LYS A 219 25.28 2.02 19.27
CA LYS A 219 24.70 0.79 19.87
C LYS A 219 23.26 0.58 19.41
N PHE A 220 22.95 -0.42 18.60
CA PHE A 220 23.25 -1.84 18.73
C PHE A 220 23.39 -2.45 17.33
N ARG A 221 24.26 -3.46 17.14
CA ARG A 221 23.90 -4.54 16.19
C ARG A 221 22.48 -4.93 16.58
N GLN A 222 21.45 -4.58 15.81
CA GLN A 222 20.11 -5.05 16.13
C GLN A 222 20.25 -6.57 16.27
N PRO A 223 19.99 -7.13 17.47
CA PRO A 223 20.16 -8.56 17.67
C PRO A 223 19.30 -9.23 16.61
N LEU A 224 19.90 -10.15 15.86
CA LEU A 224 19.18 -10.90 14.82
C LEU A 224 17.95 -11.52 15.49
N LEU A 225 16.78 -11.00 15.16
CA LEU A 225 15.53 -11.34 15.84
C LEU A 225 15.02 -12.63 15.25
N THR A 226 14.72 -13.59 16.12
CA THR A 226 13.93 -14.75 15.72
C THR A 226 12.46 -14.37 15.74
N CYS A 227 11.81 -14.32 14.58
CA CYS A 227 10.42 -13.92 14.45
C CYS A 227 9.56 -15.11 13.97
N PRO A 228 8.38 -15.35 14.57
CA PRO A 228 7.34 -16.18 13.99
C PRO A 228 7.05 -15.77 12.55
N MET A 229 6.96 -16.76 11.66
CA MET A 229 6.57 -16.56 10.27
C MET A 229 5.40 -17.44 9.89
N CYS A 230 4.46 -16.88 9.15
CA CYS A 230 3.30 -17.61 8.68
C CYS A 230 2.51 -16.73 7.72
N ASP A 231 1.61 -17.38 7.00
CA ASP A 231 0.56 -16.76 6.23
C ASP A 231 -0.74 -17.56 6.45
N ALA A 232 -1.86 -16.85 6.55
CA ALA A 232 -3.18 -17.46 6.73
C ALA A 232 -4.26 -16.60 6.08
N MET A 233 -5.31 -17.26 5.57
CA MET A 233 -6.53 -16.61 5.10
C MET A 233 -7.66 -16.79 6.13
N ASN A 234 -8.60 -15.84 6.14
CA ASN A 234 -9.78 -15.80 7.00
C ASN A 234 -9.43 -15.94 8.49
N SER A 235 -8.36 -15.28 8.91
CA SER A 235 -7.91 -15.27 10.29
C SER A 235 -7.29 -13.92 10.65
N ASN A 236 -7.50 -13.49 11.89
CA ASN A 236 -6.88 -12.27 12.46
C ASN A 236 -5.45 -12.51 12.96
N ASP A 237 -5.03 -13.78 13.03
CA ASP A 237 -3.67 -14.16 13.33
C ASP A 237 -3.21 -15.43 12.57
N CYS A 238 -1.92 -15.66 12.48
CA CYS A 238 -1.36 -16.90 11.99
C CYS A 238 -0.31 -17.46 12.95
N TYR A 239 -0.20 -18.80 12.96
CA TYR A 239 0.82 -19.55 13.68
C TYR A 239 1.14 -20.84 12.92
N SER A 240 2.41 -21.04 12.58
CA SER A 240 2.92 -22.24 11.89
C SER A 240 3.96 -23.02 12.71
N GLY A 241 4.42 -22.45 13.83
CA GLY A 241 5.62 -22.91 14.55
C GLY A 241 6.95 -22.58 13.85
N GLN A 242 6.92 -22.02 12.64
CA GLN A 242 8.13 -21.65 11.89
C GLN A 242 8.63 -20.28 12.30
N THR A 243 9.95 -20.08 12.20
CA THR A 243 10.61 -18.81 12.51
C THR A 243 11.61 -18.43 11.42
N CYS A 244 11.86 -17.14 11.26
CA CYS A 244 12.97 -16.58 10.50
C CYS A 244 13.87 -15.72 11.38
N GLN A 245 14.98 -15.29 10.80
CA GLN A 245 15.93 -14.37 11.40
C GLN A 245 16.03 -13.09 10.57
N GLY A 246 15.94 -11.92 11.22
CA GLY A 246 16.12 -10.61 10.57
C GLY A 246 16.31 -9.47 11.56
N ASN A 247 16.53 -8.26 11.06
CA ASN A 247 16.74 -7.07 11.89
C ASN A 247 15.42 -6.57 12.49
N TYR A 248 14.32 -6.81 11.79
CA TYR A 248 12.97 -6.46 12.19
C TYR A 248 12.06 -7.68 12.06
N CYS A 249 11.09 -7.81 12.95
CA CYS A 249 9.92 -8.65 12.71
C CYS A 249 8.80 -7.80 12.11
N PHE A 250 7.96 -8.40 11.27
CA PHE A 250 6.77 -7.74 10.76
C PHE A 250 5.51 -8.57 10.95
N TYR A 251 4.39 -7.86 11.15
CA TYR A 251 3.02 -8.32 11.09
C TYR A 251 2.29 -7.46 10.07
N GLU A 252 1.59 -8.10 9.14
CA GLU A 252 0.75 -7.48 8.14
C GLU A 252 -0.60 -8.20 8.16
N HIS A 253 -1.66 -7.44 8.42
CA HIS A 253 -3.04 -7.92 8.34
C HIS A 253 -3.80 -7.06 7.34
N GLN A 254 -4.49 -7.74 6.44
CA GLN A 254 -5.32 -7.14 5.41
C GLN A 254 -6.75 -7.62 5.60
N ARG A 255 -7.69 -6.69 5.63
CA ARG A 255 -9.12 -6.97 5.73
C ARG A 255 -9.88 -6.32 4.59
N ASN A 256 -10.53 -7.12 3.77
CA ASN A 256 -11.46 -6.62 2.77
C ASN A 256 -12.74 -6.16 3.46
N LEU A 257 -13.08 -4.88 3.32
CA LEU A 257 -14.22 -4.29 4.00
C LEU A 257 -15.53 -4.87 3.45
N SER A 258 -15.65 -5.08 2.14
CA SER A 258 -16.86 -5.61 1.48
C SER A 258 -17.10 -7.10 1.68
N SER A 259 -16.07 -7.93 1.59
CA SER A 259 -16.22 -9.39 1.71
C SER A 259 -15.99 -9.90 3.13
N GLY A 260 -15.35 -9.11 4.00
CA GLY A 260 -14.90 -9.55 5.32
C GLY A 260 -13.74 -10.54 5.27
N ILE A 261 -13.20 -10.86 4.10
CA ILE A 261 -12.05 -11.77 3.94
C ILE A 261 -10.81 -11.11 4.55
N GLU A 262 -10.12 -11.89 5.39
CA GLU A 262 -8.91 -11.48 6.09
C GLU A 262 -7.70 -12.25 5.56
N TYR A 263 -6.54 -11.59 5.52
CA TYR A 263 -5.25 -12.20 5.21
C TYR A 263 -4.21 -11.70 6.19
N VAL A 264 -3.50 -12.62 6.83
CA VAL A 264 -2.41 -12.28 7.75
C VAL A 264 -1.11 -12.86 7.23
N ARG A 265 -0.06 -12.06 7.35
CA ARG A 265 1.32 -12.45 7.10
C ARG A 265 2.21 -11.98 8.22
N LYS A 266 3.09 -12.87 8.68
CA LYS A 266 4.16 -12.58 9.62
C LYS A 266 5.50 -13.01 9.05
N GLY A 267 6.57 -12.30 9.40
CA GLY A 267 7.91 -12.71 9.05
C GLY A 267 8.98 -11.74 9.54
N CYS A 268 10.12 -11.76 8.84
CA CYS A 268 11.30 -10.97 9.15
C CYS A 268 11.58 -10.00 8.00
N SER A 269 12.15 -8.86 8.33
CA SER A 269 12.57 -7.84 7.38
C SER A 269 13.95 -7.31 7.77
N ILE A 270 14.72 -6.90 6.77
CA ILE A 270 15.93 -6.10 6.98
C ILE A 270 15.62 -4.60 7.02
N ALA A 271 14.45 -4.21 6.50
CA ALA A 271 13.98 -2.85 6.47
C ALA A 271 13.09 -2.56 7.68
N ALA A 272 13.26 -1.35 8.22
CA ALA A 272 12.43 -0.79 9.29
C ALA A 272 11.00 -0.43 8.83
N TYR A 273 10.58 -0.87 7.64
CA TYR A 273 9.31 -0.55 7.05
C TYR A 273 8.77 -1.69 6.15
N ILE A 274 7.49 -1.61 5.84
CA ILE A 274 6.83 -2.35 4.76
C ILE A 274 6.32 -1.33 3.72
N ALA A 275 6.36 -1.72 2.45
CA ALA A 275 5.77 -0.94 1.36
C ALA A 275 4.28 -1.29 1.17
N TYR A 276 3.45 -0.26 1.05
CA TYR A 276 2.03 -0.35 0.70
C TYR A 276 1.83 -0.39 -0.82
N PRO A 277 0.63 -0.75 -1.31
CA PRO A 277 0.35 -0.81 -2.75
C PRO A 277 0.54 0.51 -3.51
N ASP A 278 0.44 1.65 -2.83
CA ASP A 278 0.68 2.99 -3.38
C ASP A 278 2.17 3.39 -3.39
N SER A 279 3.08 2.45 -3.12
CA SER A 279 4.53 2.66 -2.96
C SER A 279 4.94 3.50 -1.74
N SER A 280 3.99 3.93 -0.91
CA SER A 280 4.33 4.57 0.36
C SER A 280 4.82 3.53 1.37
N THR A 281 5.56 3.96 2.39
CA THR A 281 6.11 3.06 3.42
C THR A 281 5.45 3.27 4.77
N SER A 282 5.46 2.22 5.61
CA SER A 282 5.12 2.36 7.03
C SER A 282 6.12 3.26 7.73
N LYS A 283 5.64 4.14 8.62
CA LYS A 283 6.43 5.24 9.15
C LYS A 283 7.04 4.98 10.53
N ALA A 284 6.47 4.06 11.31
CA ALA A 284 6.81 3.92 12.72
C ALA A 284 7.12 2.47 13.12
N VAL A 285 8.34 2.26 13.64
CA VAL A 285 8.81 0.98 14.20
C VAL A 285 8.27 0.83 15.63
N ASN A 286 7.96 -0.40 16.03
CA ASN A 286 7.37 -0.80 17.32
C ASN A 286 5.96 -0.29 17.59
N SER A 287 5.30 0.27 16.57
CA SER A 287 3.91 0.70 16.66
C SER A 287 3.08 0.11 15.53
N CYS A 288 1.78 -0.08 15.79
CA CYS A 288 0.84 -0.47 14.77
C CYS A 288 0.42 0.73 13.94
N GLU A 289 0.42 0.55 12.64
CA GLU A 289 -0.02 1.52 11.66
C GLU A 289 -1.25 0.97 10.92
N TYR A 290 -2.26 1.82 10.79
CA TYR A 290 -3.54 1.49 10.18
C TYR A 290 -3.73 2.36 8.95
N ARG A 291 -3.98 1.74 7.80
CA ARG A 291 -4.28 2.45 6.55
C ARG A 291 -5.42 1.78 5.81
N THR A 292 -6.11 2.54 4.98
CA THR A 292 -7.16 2.00 4.10
C THR A 292 -6.87 2.42 2.68
N PHE A 293 -6.80 1.45 1.78
CA PHE A 293 -6.63 1.68 0.35
C PHE A 293 -7.79 1.04 -0.40
N GLY A 294 -8.65 1.88 -0.98
CA GLY A 294 -9.89 1.43 -1.59
C GLY A 294 -10.74 0.66 -0.57
N ASN A 295 -10.96 -0.64 -0.83
CA ASN A 295 -11.81 -1.52 -0.03
C ASN A 295 -11.04 -2.43 0.94
N VAL A 296 -9.76 -2.16 1.20
CA VAL A 296 -8.91 -2.97 2.08
C VAL A 296 -8.35 -2.12 3.21
N GLU A 297 -8.57 -2.58 4.44
CA GLU A 297 -7.92 -2.08 5.65
C GLU A 297 -6.62 -2.86 5.88
N PHE A 298 -5.51 -2.15 6.01
CA PHE A 298 -4.20 -2.68 6.35
C PHE A 298 -3.87 -2.35 7.80
N GLN A 299 -3.38 -3.33 8.53
CA GLN A 299 -2.81 -3.17 9.86
C GLN A 299 -1.39 -3.73 9.80
N VAL A 300 -0.41 -2.84 9.92
CA VAL A 300 1.00 -3.19 9.76
C VAL A 300 1.75 -2.84 11.02
N LYS A 301 2.62 -3.73 11.47
CA LYS A 301 3.58 -3.48 12.54
C LYS A 301 4.93 -3.99 12.11
N VAL A 302 5.91 -3.11 12.11
CA VAL A 302 7.33 -3.47 12.02
C VAL A 302 7.93 -3.23 13.39
N CYS A 303 8.74 -4.14 13.91
CA CYS A 303 9.27 -4.03 15.27
C CYS A 303 10.68 -4.59 15.39
N ASN A 304 11.42 -4.06 16.35
CA ASN A 304 12.78 -4.49 16.69
C ASN A 304 13.00 -4.66 18.21
N SER A 305 11.92 -4.65 19.00
CA SER A 305 11.97 -4.69 20.47
C SER A 305 12.23 -6.08 21.08
N GLY A 306 12.61 -7.08 20.27
CA GLY A 306 12.86 -8.46 20.71
C GLY A 306 12.30 -9.53 19.76
N GLY A 307 12.77 -10.77 19.89
CA GLY A 307 12.26 -11.90 19.10
C GLY A 307 10.76 -12.08 19.33
N GLY A 308 10.01 -12.35 18.26
CA GLY A 308 8.56 -12.49 18.34
C GLY A 308 7.77 -11.21 18.59
N CYS A 309 8.36 -10.03 18.40
CA CYS A 309 7.66 -8.76 18.59
C CYS A 309 6.53 -8.49 17.57
N ASN A 310 6.46 -9.28 16.48
CA ASN A 310 5.40 -9.22 15.45
C ASN A 310 4.09 -9.88 15.91
N THR A 311 3.71 -9.60 17.15
CA THR A 311 2.39 -9.92 17.67
C THR A 311 1.32 -9.13 16.91
N PRO A 312 0.10 -9.69 16.79
CA PRO A 312 -1.02 -8.97 16.19
C PRO A 312 -1.20 -7.59 16.80
N CYS A 313 -1.54 -6.64 15.94
CA CYS A 313 -1.91 -5.32 16.40
C CYS A 313 -3.11 -5.41 17.34
N GLN A 314 -3.00 -4.80 18.52
CA GLN A 314 -4.15 -4.59 19.40
C GLN A 314 -5.19 -3.86 18.57
N VAL A 315 -6.34 -4.50 18.38
CA VAL A 315 -7.33 -3.99 17.45
C VAL A 315 -7.92 -2.73 18.07
N LEU A 316 -7.51 -1.54 17.57
CA LEU A 316 -8.19 -0.28 17.91
C LEU A 316 -9.64 -0.25 17.38
N ARG A 317 -10.02 -1.26 16.59
CA ARG A 317 -11.40 -1.58 16.25
C ARG A 317 -11.64 -3.05 16.56
N PRO A 318 -12.55 -3.43 17.48
CA PRO A 318 -12.99 -4.83 17.53
C PRO A 318 -13.38 -5.28 16.11
N SER A 319 -13.17 -6.57 15.83
CA SER A 319 -13.41 -7.28 14.56
C SER A 319 -14.85 -7.12 14.03
N ASN A 320 -15.21 -5.91 13.60
CA ASN A 320 -16.53 -5.26 13.59
C ASN A 320 -16.79 -4.45 14.87
N PRO A 321 -16.69 -3.11 14.87
CA PRO A 321 -17.39 -2.34 15.90
C PRO A 321 -18.86 -2.69 15.78
N THR A 322 -19.38 -3.43 16.76
CA THR A 322 -20.81 -3.64 16.90
C THR A 322 -21.42 -2.29 17.24
N VAL A 323 -22.13 -1.72 16.28
CA VAL A 323 -22.94 -0.53 16.49
C VAL A 323 -24.33 -0.96 16.94
N SER A 324 -24.87 -0.23 17.92
CA SER A 324 -26.28 -0.29 18.26
C SER A 324 -27.05 0.63 17.32
N CYS A 325 -28.04 0.10 16.61
CA CYS A 325 -28.83 0.80 15.61
C CYS A 325 -30.30 0.81 16.01
N THR A 326 -31.04 1.81 15.56
CA THR A 326 -32.52 1.76 15.63
C THR A 326 -33.03 0.72 14.64
N GLN A 327 -33.99 -0.11 15.07
CA GLN A 327 -34.67 -1.10 14.25
C GLN A 327 -36.18 -0.85 14.28
N CYS A 328 -36.77 -0.57 13.12
CA CYS A 328 -38.22 -0.36 12.99
C CYS A 328 -38.66 -0.41 11.53
N ILE A 329 -39.97 -0.61 11.36
CA ILE A 329 -40.67 -0.47 10.09
C ILE A 329 -41.91 0.37 10.36
N ALA A 330 -42.16 1.41 9.56
CA ALA A 330 -43.38 2.20 9.62
C ALA A 330 -43.86 2.57 8.21
N TYR A 331 -45.17 2.71 8.06
CA TYR A 331 -45.82 3.09 6.80
C TYR A 331 -46.37 4.51 6.92
N ASN A 332 -46.33 5.27 5.82
CA ASN A 332 -46.94 6.59 5.67
C ASN A 332 -46.46 7.60 6.73
N THR A 333 -45.19 7.51 7.11
CA THR A 333 -44.52 8.39 8.09
C THR A 333 -43.13 8.74 7.59
N ASN A 334 -42.62 9.91 7.98
CA ASN A 334 -41.27 10.35 7.58
C ASN A 334 -40.15 9.70 8.41
N ASP A 335 -40.51 9.02 9.50
CA ASP A 335 -39.57 8.39 10.40
C ASP A 335 -40.23 7.26 11.19
N CYS A 336 -39.43 6.37 11.76
CA CYS A 336 -39.89 5.35 12.69
C CYS A 336 -39.02 5.28 13.94
N THR A 337 -39.63 4.95 15.07
CA THR A 337 -38.95 4.62 16.32
C THR A 337 -39.28 3.18 16.70
N GLY A 338 -38.31 2.44 17.21
CA GLY A 338 -38.52 1.04 17.59
C GLY A 338 -37.44 0.53 18.53
N THR A 339 -37.16 -0.76 18.45
CA THR A 339 -36.13 -1.42 19.28
C THR A 339 -34.74 -1.10 18.78
N THR A 340 -33.72 -1.56 19.51
CA THR A 340 -32.34 -1.51 19.06
C THR A 340 -31.89 -2.86 18.50
N CYS A 341 -31.06 -2.86 17.48
CA CYS A 341 -30.36 -4.06 17.02
C CYS A 341 -28.85 -3.82 16.94
N VAL A 342 -28.07 -4.90 16.83
CA VAL A 342 -26.61 -4.85 16.89
C VAL A 342 -26.04 -5.42 15.58
N GLY A 343 -25.20 -4.66 14.92
CA GLY A 343 -24.50 -5.08 13.69
C GLY A 343 -23.26 -4.24 13.44
N THR A 344 -22.67 -4.35 12.25
CA THR A 344 -21.44 -3.58 11.90
C THR A 344 -21.79 -2.20 11.33
N TYR A 345 -22.98 -2.06 10.74
CA TYR A 345 -23.49 -0.82 10.17
C TYR A 345 -24.96 -0.65 10.52
N CYS A 346 -25.39 0.60 10.62
CA CYS A 346 -26.80 0.96 10.66
C CYS A 346 -27.26 1.38 9.27
N ILE A 347 -28.45 0.93 8.89
CA ILE A 347 -29.11 1.29 7.63
C ILE A 347 -30.44 2.00 7.93
N SER A 348 -30.74 3.03 7.15
CA SER A 348 -32.06 3.65 7.03
C SER A 348 -32.44 3.68 5.56
N GLU A 349 -33.61 3.12 5.24
CA GLU A 349 -34.20 3.10 3.91
C GLU A 349 -35.58 3.77 4.00
N ASN A 350 -35.86 4.67 3.08
CA ASN A 350 -37.16 5.27 2.90
C ASN A 350 -37.56 5.09 1.45
N GLN A 351 -38.71 4.46 1.21
CA GLN A 351 -39.29 4.32 -0.12
C GLN A 351 -40.62 5.05 -0.14
N ALA A 352 -40.83 5.91 -1.13
CA ALA A 352 -42.08 6.61 -1.39
C ALA A 352 -42.58 6.32 -2.81
N ILE A 353 -43.86 6.02 -2.96
CA ILE A 353 -44.51 5.86 -4.27
C ILE A 353 -44.95 7.25 -4.74
N LEU A 354 -44.43 7.68 -5.89
CA LEU A 354 -44.73 9.01 -6.42
C LEU A 354 -46.20 9.08 -6.85
N GLY A 355 -46.93 10.06 -6.33
CA GLY A 355 -48.31 10.35 -6.70
C GLY A 355 -49.39 9.69 -5.84
N THR A 356 -49.07 8.69 -5.02
CA THR A 356 -50.04 8.07 -4.07
C THR A 356 -49.89 8.60 -2.64
N GLY A 357 -48.72 9.15 -2.30
CA GLY A 357 -48.39 9.56 -0.93
C GLY A 357 -48.03 8.38 -0.01
N GLU A 358 -48.04 7.15 -0.53
CA GLU A 358 -47.66 5.97 0.23
C GLU A 358 -46.13 5.93 0.42
N SER A 359 -45.70 5.65 1.64
CA SER A 359 -44.28 5.51 1.97
C SER A 359 -44.02 4.42 3.00
N VAL A 360 -42.80 3.90 3.00
CA VAL A 360 -42.31 2.97 4.01
C VAL A 360 -40.91 3.38 4.44
N VAL A 361 -40.72 3.42 5.76
CA VAL A 361 -39.41 3.65 6.38
C VAL A 361 -38.98 2.36 7.06
N ILE A 362 -37.76 1.93 6.76
CA ILE A 362 -37.12 0.74 7.32
C ILE A 362 -35.80 1.17 7.94
N LYS A 363 -35.61 0.86 9.22
CA LYS A 363 -34.32 0.99 9.91
C LYS A 363 -33.87 -0.37 10.39
N ASN A 364 -32.61 -0.69 10.17
CA ASN A 364 -32.06 -1.98 10.60
C ASN A 364 -30.55 -1.88 10.84
N CYS A 365 -29.96 -2.99 11.26
CA CYS A 365 -28.52 -3.21 11.28
C CYS A 365 -28.14 -4.18 10.16
N THR A 366 -26.93 -4.05 9.66
CA THR A 366 -26.35 -4.95 8.67
C THR A 366 -24.88 -5.20 8.99
N ASN A 367 -24.37 -6.36 8.55
CA ASN A 367 -22.94 -6.67 8.58
C ASN A 367 -22.28 -6.44 7.22
N SER A 368 -23.08 -6.11 6.19
CA SER A 368 -22.57 -5.75 4.87
C SER A 368 -22.27 -4.25 4.83
N PRO A 369 -21.08 -3.81 4.35
CA PRO A 369 -20.82 -2.40 4.10
C PRO A 369 -21.45 -1.91 2.78
N THR A 370 -22.09 -2.81 2.02
CA THR A 370 -22.76 -2.47 0.76
C THR A 370 -24.25 -2.67 0.89
N VAL A 371 -24.98 -1.73 0.27
CA VAL A 371 -26.43 -1.77 0.10
C VAL A 371 -26.71 -1.64 -1.38
N THR A 372 -27.68 -2.40 -1.89
CA THR A 372 -28.11 -2.33 -3.29
C THR A 372 -29.52 -1.81 -3.39
N TYR A 373 -29.75 -0.90 -4.32
CA TYR A 373 -31.10 -0.53 -4.75
C TYR A 373 -31.80 -1.72 -5.44
N PRO A 374 -33.14 -1.67 -5.60
CA PRO A 374 -33.89 -2.73 -6.31
C PRO A 374 -33.43 -2.99 -7.74
N ASP A 375 -32.84 -2.00 -8.41
CA ASP A 375 -32.25 -2.14 -9.76
C ASP A 375 -30.81 -2.71 -9.74
N LYS A 376 -30.35 -3.21 -8.59
CA LYS A 376 -29.03 -3.80 -8.32
C LYS A 376 -27.86 -2.81 -8.37
N THR A 377 -28.11 -1.52 -8.51
CA THR A 377 -27.04 -0.53 -8.37
C THR A 377 -26.62 -0.40 -6.91
N LEU A 378 -25.33 -0.17 -6.68
CA LEU A 378 -24.76 -0.02 -5.35
C LEU A 378 -24.99 1.41 -4.83
N TYR A 379 -25.30 1.51 -3.55
CA TYR A 379 -25.21 2.74 -2.78
C TYR A 379 -23.74 3.04 -2.48
N SER A 380 -23.30 4.28 -2.69
CA SER A 380 -21.85 4.61 -2.77
C SER A 380 -21.31 5.46 -1.62
N SER A 381 -22.17 6.21 -0.92
CA SER A 381 -21.79 7.15 0.13
C SER A 381 -21.79 6.47 1.50
N LYS A 382 -21.16 7.06 2.51
CA LYS A 382 -21.25 6.62 3.90
C LYS A 382 -21.60 7.81 4.78
N GLY A 383 -22.56 7.65 5.68
CA GLY A 383 -22.99 8.69 6.61
C GLY A 383 -23.93 9.76 6.03
N ILE A 384 -24.24 9.72 4.73
CA ILE A 384 -25.03 10.73 4.01
C ILE A 384 -26.21 10.05 3.30
N CYS A 385 -27.39 10.69 3.27
CA CYS A 385 -28.53 10.18 2.52
C CYS A 385 -28.31 10.30 0.99
N GLU A 386 -28.43 9.19 0.26
CA GLU A 386 -28.51 9.21 -1.20
C GLU A 386 -29.95 8.98 -1.67
N TYR A 387 -30.30 9.61 -2.78
CA TYR A 387 -31.65 9.63 -3.33
C TYR A 387 -31.66 9.06 -4.74
N LYS A 388 -32.59 8.16 -5.02
CA LYS A 388 -32.72 7.54 -6.35
C LYS A 388 -34.17 7.27 -6.71
N GLN A 389 -34.54 7.52 -7.97
CA GLN A 389 -35.84 7.14 -8.51
C GLN A 389 -35.74 5.89 -9.37
N ILE A 390 -36.63 4.92 -9.14
CA ILE A 390 -36.70 3.67 -9.90
C ILE A 390 -38.18 3.33 -10.10
N ASN A 391 -38.61 3.19 -11.36
CA ASN A 391 -39.96 2.76 -11.74
C ASN A 391 -41.12 3.52 -11.03
N GLY A 392 -41.00 4.84 -10.87
CA GLY A 392 -42.02 5.67 -10.22
C GLY A 392 -41.97 5.68 -8.69
N ASN A 393 -40.97 5.03 -8.08
CA ASN A 393 -40.71 5.09 -6.64
C ASN A 393 -39.46 5.93 -6.37
N SER A 394 -39.48 6.70 -5.29
CA SER A 394 -38.33 7.42 -4.75
C SER A 394 -37.75 6.65 -3.58
N TYR A 395 -36.45 6.37 -3.62
CA TYR A 395 -35.69 5.70 -2.57
C TYR A 395 -34.71 6.69 -1.95
N ALA A 396 -34.63 6.71 -0.62
CA ALA A 396 -33.62 7.42 0.14
C ALA A 396 -32.92 6.43 1.08
N VAL A 397 -31.61 6.29 0.95
CA VAL A 397 -30.83 5.28 1.69
C VAL A 397 -29.66 5.96 2.41
N LYS A 398 -29.40 5.54 3.65
CA LYS A 398 -28.21 5.93 4.44
C LYS A 398 -27.62 4.72 5.12
N LEU A 399 -26.33 4.49 4.89
CA LEU A 399 -25.52 3.52 5.62
C LEU A 399 -24.46 4.24 6.46
N CYS A 400 -24.25 3.83 7.70
CA CYS A 400 -23.28 4.47 8.60
C CYS A 400 -22.77 3.48 9.67
N ASP A 401 -21.64 3.82 10.31
CA ASP A 401 -20.88 2.94 11.21
C ASP A 401 -20.66 3.53 12.60
N SER A 402 -21.59 4.35 13.09
CA SER A 402 -21.60 4.86 14.47
C SER A 402 -22.91 4.53 15.19
N ASN A 403 -22.86 4.44 16.53
CA ASN A 403 -24.04 4.11 17.33
C ASN A 403 -25.19 5.07 17.04
N ASN A 404 -26.37 4.51 16.76
CA ASN A 404 -27.61 5.22 16.46
C ASN A 404 -27.49 6.23 15.31
N CYS A 405 -26.56 6.03 14.37
CA CYS A 405 -26.38 6.93 13.24
C CYS A 405 -27.54 6.90 12.24
N ASN A 406 -28.42 5.89 12.33
CA ASN A 406 -29.69 5.78 11.62
C ASN A 406 -30.90 6.27 12.45
N TYR A 407 -30.69 6.93 13.59
CA TYR A 407 -31.77 7.39 14.46
C TYR A 407 -32.73 8.35 13.74
N GLN A 408 -32.23 9.19 12.84
CA GLN A 408 -33.04 10.03 11.97
C GLN A 408 -33.07 9.45 10.55
N SER A 409 -34.28 9.24 10.03
CA SER A 409 -34.45 8.76 8.65
C SER A 409 -34.09 9.82 7.62
N CYS A 410 -33.73 9.37 6.41
CA CYS A 410 -33.63 10.25 5.27
C CYS A 410 -35.00 10.83 4.94
N SER A 411 -35.10 12.16 4.89
CA SER A 411 -36.33 12.83 4.49
C SER A 411 -36.56 12.59 2.99
N SER A 412 -37.73 12.05 2.64
CA SER A 412 -38.18 11.85 1.26
C SER A 412 -38.65 13.16 0.57
N ASN A 413 -38.66 14.28 1.28
CA ASN A 413 -39.32 15.53 0.84
C ASN A 413 -38.54 16.36 -0.19
N TYR A 414 -37.43 15.88 -0.75
CA TYR A 414 -36.63 16.69 -1.68
C TYR A 414 -37.20 16.81 -3.11
N TYR A 415 -38.37 16.21 -3.41
CA TYR A 415 -38.99 16.28 -4.75
C TYR A 415 -40.40 16.89 -4.79
N THR A 416 -40.77 17.71 -3.81
CA THR A 416 -41.92 18.63 -3.93
C THR A 416 -41.46 20.05 -4.23
N SER A 417 -40.88 20.27 -5.42
CA SER A 417 -40.76 21.62 -5.97
C SER A 417 -40.96 21.63 -7.49
N THR A 418 -42.20 21.95 -7.88
CA THR A 418 -42.56 22.82 -9.01
C THR A 418 -41.89 22.60 -10.37
N HIS A 419 -42.49 21.74 -11.20
CA HIS A 419 -42.76 22.06 -12.60
C HIS A 419 -44.05 21.36 -13.04
N GLN A 420 -45.20 21.96 -12.69
CA GLN A 420 -46.40 21.77 -13.49
C GLN A 420 -46.20 22.57 -14.79
N PRO A 421 -46.27 21.95 -15.98
CA PRO A 421 -46.48 22.70 -17.20
C PRO A 421 -47.87 23.31 -17.09
N SER A 422 -47.94 24.65 -17.04
CA SER A 422 -49.17 25.39 -17.17
C SER A 422 -49.87 24.95 -18.47
N LYS A 423 -50.95 24.18 -18.36
CA LYS A 423 -51.94 24.09 -19.42
C LYS A 423 -52.56 25.48 -19.54
N THR A 424 -52.07 26.26 -20.49
CA THR A 424 -52.77 27.46 -20.96
C THR A 424 -54.07 27.02 -21.61
N SER A 425 -55.15 27.06 -20.83
CA SER A 425 -56.51 27.14 -21.37
C SER A 425 -56.63 28.49 -22.07
N SER A 426 -56.74 28.45 -23.39
CA SER A 426 -57.04 29.62 -24.23
C SER A 426 -58.50 30.00 -24.01
N HIS A 427 -58.73 30.94 -23.08
CA HIS A 427 -59.95 31.75 -23.08
C HIS A 427 -59.56 33.19 -23.36
N ILE A 428 -59.76 33.55 -24.63
CA ILE A 428 -59.80 34.92 -25.13
C ILE A 428 -60.95 35.63 -24.40
N PHE A 429 -60.62 36.47 -23.41
CA PHE A 429 -61.57 37.43 -22.84
C PHE A 429 -61.57 38.69 -23.71
N MET A 430 -62.70 38.93 -24.39
CA MET A 430 -63.03 40.21 -25.00
C MET A 430 -63.08 41.29 -23.92
N ILE A 431 -62.32 42.37 -24.13
CA ILE A 431 -62.44 43.62 -23.38
C ILE A 431 -63.56 44.44 -24.01
N LEU A 432 -64.61 44.73 -23.24
CA LEU A 432 -65.57 45.78 -23.53
C LEU A 432 -65.52 46.81 -22.38
N PRO A 433 -65.32 48.12 -22.63
CA PRO A 433 -65.18 49.10 -21.58
C PRO A 433 -66.56 49.63 -21.16
N LEU A 434 -66.89 49.56 -19.87
CA LEU A 434 -68.04 50.27 -19.32
C LEU A 434 -67.56 51.58 -18.66
N PHE A 435 -67.95 52.68 -19.28
CA PHE A 435 -67.93 54.03 -18.73
C PHE A 435 -68.85 54.10 -17.50
N ILE A 436 -68.35 54.61 -16.37
CA ILE A 436 -69.19 55.19 -15.33
C ILE A 436 -68.67 56.60 -15.02
N THR A 437 -69.39 57.56 -15.57
CA THR A 437 -69.52 58.94 -15.12
C THR A 437 -70.15 59.00 -13.73
N LEU A 438 -69.55 59.76 -12.80
CA LEU A 438 -70.25 60.29 -11.63
C LEU A 438 -69.89 61.77 -11.49
N TYR A 439 -70.86 62.61 -11.84
CA TYR A 439 -70.89 64.04 -11.58
C TYR A 439 -71.79 64.26 -10.35
N LEU A 440 -71.23 64.98 -9.37
CA LEU A 440 -71.81 65.84 -8.34
C LEU A 440 -73.32 65.80 -8.01
N SER A 441 -73.63 65.80 -6.70
CA SER A 441 -74.24 66.98 -6.04
C SER A 441 -74.26 66.85 -4.51
N SER A 442 -74.08 68.00 -3.87
CA SER A 442 -74.07 68.35 -2.45
C SER A 442 -75.46 68.39 -1.78
N LEU A 443 -75.44 68.32 -0.43
CA LEU A 443 -76.52 68.49 0.57
C LEU A 443 -77.46 67.30 0.81
#